data_AF-A0A803L1V9-F1
#
_entry.id   AF-A0A803L1V9-F1
#
_cell.length_a   1.000
_cell.length_b   1.000
_cell.length_c   1.000
_cell.angle_alpha   90.00
_cell.angle_beta   90.00
_cell.angle_gamma   90.00
#
_symmetry.space_group_name_H-M   'P 1'
#
loop_
_entity.id
_entity.type
_entity.pdbx_description
1 polymer ?
#
loop_
_entity_poly.entity_id
_entity_poly.type
_entity_poly.pdbx_seq_one_letter_code
_entity_poly.pdbx_strand_id
1 'polypeptide(L)'
;MMATSNSCGYSQLYHYHALNNHVNLNVMRSPTQNFKTKQFANNGTSLSSLSGGLSVSRAMISYCCCRSNGSSNSNSIRCCRFVVRATGTDSSSASGQQQDEAQKEDEAEEEKYEEYEVELEQPLGLKFAKGRDGGTYIDAIAPGYSADKSGKFSVGDKVIATSAVFGTEIWPAAEYGRTMYTIRQRIGPLYMKMQRRFGNLDYAGEMSEKEIIRAERNSGVISDRVREIQRQNYQRKIEQKERRERELREGLQLYKSGKYEEAREKFESVLGSRPTTTEASVASYNVACCYSKLNQIQAGLSALEDALEEGYEDFKRIRTDPDLANLRATAEFDTLLKRFDESFINENAINAIKSLFGFNKK
;
A
#
# COMPACT_ATOMS: atom_id res chain seq x y z
N MET A 1 37.35 -33.38 23.45
CA MET A 1 36.62 -33.67 24.70
C MET A 1 35.95 -32.38 25.18
N MET A 2 34.61 -32.41 25.26
CA MET A 2 33.64 -31.63 26.07
C MET A 2 33.85 -30.10 26.24
N ALA A 3 32.99 -29.20 25.76
CA ALA A 3 31.53 -28.98 25.93
C ALA A 3 31.11 -28.49 27.32
N THR A 4 30.58 -27.25 27.39
CA THR A 4 29.45 -26.77 28.21
C THR A 4 28.96 -25.45 27.57
N SER A 5 27.84 -25.43 26.83
CA SER A 5 26.44 -25.24 27.26
C SER A 5 26.11 -23.83 27.77
N ASN A 6 25.37 -23.05 26.98
CA ASN A 6 24.08 -22.53 27.41
C ASN A 6 23.21 -22.05 26.24
N SER A 7 22.00 -22.57 26.24
CA SER A 7 20.91 -22.41 25.30
C SER A 7 19.98 -21.26 25.72
N CYS A 8 19.39 -20.58 24.74
CA CYS A 8 18.02 -20.08 24.85
C CYS A 8 17.48 -19.79 23.44
N GLY A 9 16.71 -20.74 22.91
CA GLY A 9 15.99 -20.59 21.65
C GLY A 9 14.60 -20.02 21.91
N TYR A 10 14.21 -19.02 21.11
CA TYR A 10 12.81 -18.62 20.94
C TYR A 10 12.39 -19.03 19.54
N SER A 11 11.57 -20.09 19.46
CA SER A 11 10.85 -20.50 18.26
C SER A 11 9.40 -20.03 18.40
N GLN A 12 8.95 -19.14 17.52
CA GLN A 12 7.54 -18.78 17.38
C GLN A 12 6.95 -19.57 16.20
N LEU A 13 6.13 -20.56 16.54
CA LEU A 13 5.25 -21.30 15.65
C LEU A 13 4.12 -20.38 15.17
N TYR A 14 4.02 -20.15 13.86
CA TYR A 14 2.82 -19.61 13.23
C TYR A 14 1.93 -20.77 12.74
N HIS A 15 0.85 -21.04 13.48
CA HIS A 15 -0.25 -21.87 13.01
C HIS A 15 -1.17 -21.06 12.08
N TYR A 16 -1.26 -21.44 10.80
CA TYR A 16 -2.30 -20.96 9.89
C TYR A 16 -3.53 -21.88 10.01
N HIS A 17 -4.66 -21.33 10.49
CA HIS A 17 -5.98 -21.95 10.35
C HIS A 17 -6.58 -21.57 9.00
N ALA A 18 -6.78 -22.55 8.13
CA ALA A 18 -7.60 -22.41 6.92
C ALA A 18 -9.08 -22.59 7.27
N LEU A 19 -9.88 -21.53 7.11
CA LEU A 19 -11.34 -21.61 7.14
C LEU A 19 -11.87 -21.73 5.70
N ASN A 20 -12.38 -22.92 5.38
CA ASN A 20 -13.10 -23.21 4.14
C ASN A 20 -14.41 -22.41 4.09
N ASN A 21 -14.54 -21.51 3.11
CA ASN A 21 -15.83 -20.94 2.72
C ASN A 21 -16.25 -21.53 1.37
N HIS A 22 -17.29 -22.36 1.41
CA HIS A 22 -18.02 -22.82 0.24
C HIS A 22 -18.66 -21.62 -0.48
N VAL A 23 -18.28 -21.39 -1.73
CA VAL A 23 -18.98 -20.46 -2.63
C VAL A 23 -19.92 -21.27 -3.52
N ASN A 24 -21.23 -21.05 -3.32
CA ASN A 24 -22.28 -21.50 -4.23
C ASN A 24 -22.19 -20.70 -5.54
N LEU A 25 -21.86 -21.37 -6.64
CA LEU A 25 -21.95 -20.84 -8.01
C LEU A 25 -23.39 -21.03 -8.52
N ASN A 26 -24.23 -20.00 -8.40
CA ASN A 26 -25.46 -19.93 -9.17
C ASN A 26 -25.24 -19.12 -10.45
N VAL A 27 -25.28 -19.87 -11.55
CA VAL A 27 -25.30 -19.42 -12.94
C VAL A 27 -26.59 -18.63 -13.20
N MET A 28 -26.48 -17.36 -13.61
CA MET A 28 -27.59 -16.66 -14.26
C MET A 28 -27.37 -16.60 -15.77
N ARG A 29 -28.20 -17.36 -16.49
CA ARG A 29 -28.43 -17.23 -17.93
C ARG A 29 -29.17 -15.92 -18.22
N SER A 30 -28.77 -15.25 -19.29
CA SER A 30 -29.45 -14.10 -19.87
C SER A 30 -30.78 -14.49 -20.53
N PRO A 31 -31.81 -13.62 -20.49
CA PRO A 31 -32.88 -13.63 -21.47
C PRO A 31 -32.74 -12.46 -22.43
N THR A 32 -32.63 -12.79 -23.71
CA THR A 32 -32.89 -11.92 -24.85
C THR A 32 -34.37 -11.58 -24.92
N GLN A 33 -34.74 -10.29 -24.86
CA GLN A 33 -36.00 -9.81 -25.43
C GLN A 33 -35.82 -8.44 -26.08
N ASN A 34 -36.04 -8.42 -27.40
CA ASN A 34 -36.30 -7.24 -28.23
C ASN A 34 -37.53 -6.49 -27.73
N PHE A 35 -37.49 -5.15 -27.60
CA PHE A 35 -38.66 -4.31 -27.90
C PHE A 35 -38.28 -2.85 -28.23
N LYS A 36 -38.47 -2.53 -29.53
CA LYS A 36 -39.01 -1.31 -30.14
C LYS A 36 -38.60 0.07 -29.58
N THR A 37 -37.85 0.76 -30.43
CA THR A 37 -37.75 2.22 -30.56
C THR A 37 -39.11 2.91 -30.57
N LYS A 38 -39.23 3.97 -29.75
CA LYS A 38 -40.13 5.11 -30.01
C LYS A 38 -39.34 6.39 -29.80
N GLN A 39 -39.12 7.09 -30.90
CA GLN A 39 -38.75 8.50 -30.94
C GLN A 39 -39.92 9.32 -30.38
N PHE A 40 -39.63 10.30 -29.54
CA PHE A 40 -40.48 11.48 -29.37
C PHE A 40 -39.64 12.73 -29.52
N ALA A 41 -40.18 13.62 -30.33
CA ALA A 41 -39.55 14.78 -30.90
C ALA A 41 -39.46 15.97 -29.93
N ASN A 42 -38.51 16.84 -30.27
CA ASN A 42 -38.31 18.20 -29.81
C ASN A 42 -39.61 19.01 -29.74
N ASN A 43 -39.71 19.87 -28.74
CA ASN A 43 -40.31 21.19 -28.88
C ASN A 43 -39.38 22.20 -28.20
N GLY A 44 -38.89 23.14 -29.00
CA GLY A 44 -38.07 24.26 -28.54
C GLY A 44 -38.92 25.41 -28.03
N THR A 45 -38.31 26.19 -27.15
CA THR A 45 -38.65 27.60 -26.96
C THR A 45 -37.35 28.33 -26.66
N SER A 46 -36.96 29.16 -27.62
CA SER A 46 -35.91 30.17 -27.54
C SER A 46 -36.36 31.33 -26.65
N LEU A 47 -35.46 31.88 -25.83
CA LEU A 47 -35.51 33.28 -25.42
C LEU A 47 -34.08 33.82 -25.32
N SER A 48 -33.87 34.91 -26.03
CA SER A 48 -32.64 35.65 -26.28
C SER A 48 -32.23 36.55 -25.11
N SER A 49 -30.91 36.67 -24.94
CA SER A 49 -30.13 37.86 -24.53
C SER A 49 -30.78 38.90 -23.62
N LEU A 50 -30.22 39.07 -22.42
CA LEU A 50 -30.11 40.38 -21.75
C LEU A 50 -28.83 40.41 -20.92
N SER A 51 -27.95 41.32 -21.29
CA SER A 51 -26.76 41.79 -20.58
C SER A 51 -27.14 42.55 -19.32
N GLY A 52 -26.48 42.26 -18.20
CA GLY A 52 -26.59 43.04 -16.97
C GLY A 52 -25.77 42.45 -15.85
N GLY A 53 -24.60 43.03 -15.58
CA GLY A 53 -23.76 42.66 -14.46
C GLY A 53 -24.40 43.04 -13.12
N LEU A 54 -24.46 42.09 -12.20
CA LEU A 54 -24.71 42.28 -10.78
C LEU A 54 -23.86 41.26 -10.02
N SER A 55 -22.79 41.76 -9.38
CA SER A 55 -21.97 41.00 -8.45
C SER A 55 -22.81 40.72 -7.19
N VAL A 56 -23.16 39.45 -6.97
CA VAL A 56 -23.78 38.99 -5.72
C VAL A 56 -22.71 38.25 -4.93
N SER A 57 -22.09 38.94 -3.98
CA SER A 57 -21.24 38.31 -2.97
C SER A 57 -22.10 37.40 -2.11
N ARG A 58 -22.01 36.09 -2.35
CA ARG A 58 -22.67 35.07 -1.55
C ARG A 58 -21.85 34.86 -0.27
N ALA A 59 -22.23 35.55 0.80
CA ALA A 59 -21.76 35.22 2.14
C ALA A 59 -22.33 33.84 2.54
N MET A 60 -21.49 32.82 2.57
CA MET A 60 -21.82 31.53 3.18
C MET A 60 -21.70 31.69 4.70
N ILE A 61 -22.82 32.02 5.35
CA ILE A 61 -22.95 31.88 6.80
C ILE A 61 -23.23 30.41 7.08
N SER A 62 -22.21 29.67 7.54
CA SER A 62 -22.40 28.31 8.05
C SER A 62 -23.00 28.38 9.45
N TYR A 63 -24.29 28.10 9.58
CA TYR A 63 -24.94 27.85 10.86
C TYR A 63 -24.81 26.36 11.19
N CYS A 64 -23.94 26.02 12.13
CA CYS A 64 -23.96 24.69 12.75
C CYS A 64 -24.98 24.70 13.90
N CYS A 65 -26.14 24.07 13.68
CA CYS A 65 -27.14 23.80 14.72
C CYS A 65 -26.74 22.54 15.50
N CYS A 66 -26.24 22.70 16.73
CA CYS A 66 -26.18 21.60 17.68
C CYS A 66 -27.51 21.53 18.45
N ARG A 67 -28.23 20.40 18.29
CA ARG A 67 -29.47 20.09 19.00
C ARG A 67 -29.12 19.43 20.33
N SER A 68 -29.37 20.11 21.45
CA SER A 68 -29.19 19.61 22.81
C SER A 68 -30.44 18.87 23.31
N ASN A 69 -30.26 17.73 23.96
CA ASN A 69 -31.25 17.15 24.86
C ASN A 69 -30.80 17.37 26.31
N GLY A 70 -31.66 18.03 27.10
CA GLY A 70 -31.82 17.73 28.54
C GLY A 70 -31.09 18.58 29.59
N SER A 71 -31.86 19.52 30.17
CA SER A 71 -31.95 19.85 31.61
C SER A 71 -30.77 20.52 32.36
N SER A 72 -30.97 21.82 32.62
CA SER A 72 -30.85 22.48 33.94
C SER A 72 -29.49 22.48 34.67
N ASN A 73 -28.67 23.51 34.45
CA ASN A 73 -28.30 24.50 35.48
C ASN A 73 -27.27 25.52 34.95
N SER A 74 -27.41 26.76 35.44
CA SER A 74 -26.59 27.93 35.14
C SER A 74 -25.19 27.86 35.77
N ASN A 75 -24.13 28.02 34.98
CA ASN A 75 -23.09 29.07 35.15
C ASN A 75 -21.88 28.90 34.21
N SER A 76 -21.61 29.95 33.45
CA SER A 76 -20.32 30.37 32.86
C SER A 76 -19.52 29.35 32.04
N ILE A 77 -19.90 29.16 30.76
CA ILE A 77 -19.01 28.62 29.73
C ILE A 77 -18.17 29.79 29.17
N ARG A 78 -16.87 29.86 29.51
CA ARG A 78 -15.91 30.70 28.79
C ARG A 78 -15.63 30.06 27.44
N CYS A 79 -16.22 30.62 26.39
CA CYS A 79 -15.89 30.27 25.01
C CYS A 79 -14.74 31.17 24.55
N CYS A 80 -13.54 30.60 24.33
CA CYS A 80 -12.44 31.31 23.69
C CYS A 80 -12.81 31.55 22.21
N ARG A 81 -13.01 32.81 21.86
CA ARG A 81 -13.22 33.25 20.48
C ARG A 81 -11.90 33.13 19.71
N PHE A 82 -11.86 32.28 18.69
CA PHE A 82 -10.84 32.36 17.65
C PHE A 82 -11.29 33.37 16.59
N VAL A 83 -10.41 34.31 16.25
CA VAL A 83 -10.63 35.32 15.22
C VAL A 83 -9.72 35.00 14.04
N VAL A 84 -10.31 34.83 12.86
CA VAL A 84 -9.57 34.75 11.59
C VAL A 84 -9.55 36.15 10.97
N ARG A 85 -8.36 36.69 10.70
CA ARG A 85 -8.17 37.98 10.04
C ARG A 85 -7.74 37.74 8.59
N ALA A 86 -8.52 38.23 7.63
CA ALA A 86 -8.16 38.24 6.22
C ALA A 86 -7.58 39.61 5.84
N THR A 87 -6.49 39.63 5.08
CA THR A 87 -5.95 40.84 4.42
C THR A 87 -5.94 40.59 2.92
N GLY A 88 -6.64 41.43 2.16
CA GLY A 88 -6.62 41.46 0.70
C GLY A 88 -5.47 42.29 0.17
N THR A 89 -4.97 41.94 -1.01
CA THR A 89 -4.00 42.74 -1.77
C THR A 89 -4.47 42.87 -3.20
N ASP A 90 -4.65 44.12 -3.64
CA ASP A 90 -4.99 44.51 -5.00
C ASP A 90 -3.79 44.33 -5.94
N SER A 91 -4.04 43.83 -7.15
CA SER A 91 -3.04 43.72 -8.21
C SER A 91 -3.41 44.64 -9.38
N SER A 92 -2.53 45.60 -9.67
CA SER A 92 -2.55 46.39 -10.92
C SER A 92 -1.42 45.96 -11.84
N SER A 93 -1.79 45.67 -13.08
CA SER A 93 -0.99 45.23 -14.23
C SER A 93 -0.13 46.33 -14.86
N ALA A 94 1.05 45.96 -15.38
CA ALA A 94 1.73 46.66 -16.47
C ALA A 94 2.57 45.68 -17.32
N SER A 95 2.56 45.92 -18.63
CA SER A 95 2.99 45.08 -19.75
C SER A 95 4.40 45.39 -20.30
N GLY A 96 5.07 44.42 -20.93
CA GLY A 96 6.11 44.68 -21.94
C GLY A 96 7.09 43.52 -22.26
N GLN A 97 6.87 42.89 -23.43
CA GLN A 97 7.72 42.17 -24.42
C GLN A 97 9.26 42.03 -24.16
N GLN A 98 10.04 41.02 -24.60
CA GLN A 98 10.00 40.08 -25.74
C GLN A 98 11.07 38.96 -25.57
N GLN A 99 10.72 37.72 -25.98
CA GLN A 99 11.50 36.60 -26.58
C GLN A 99 12.91 36.21 -26.08
N ASP A 100 13.09 34.94 -25.69
CA ASP A 100 13.80 33.93 -26.50
C ASP A 100 13.55 32.48 -25.98
N GLU A 101 13.42 31.54 -26.90
CA GLU A 101 13.11 30.12 -26.67
C GLU A 101 14.37 29.30 -26.33
N ALA A 102 14.31 28.48 -25.27
CA ALA A 102 15.15 27.28 -25.14
C ALA A 102 14.48 26.23 -24.24
N GLN A 103 14.25 25.05 -24.82
CA GLN A 103 14.19 23.70 -24.24
C GLN A 103 13.38 23.51 -22.94
N LYS A 104 12.15 22.99 -23.08
CA LYS A 104 11.38 22.36 -22.00
C LYS A 104 11.94 20.98 -21.69
N GLU A 105 12.74 20.90 -20.64
CA GLU A 105 12.79 19.71 -19.80
C GLU A 105 11.64 19.86 -18.78
N ASP A 106 10.79 18.86 -18.66
CA ASP A 106 9.74 18.82 -17.63
C ASP A 106 10.43 18.60 -16.27
N GLU A 107 10.99 19.67 -15.71
CA GLU A 107 11.39 19.74 -14.30
C GLU A 107 10.11 19.71 -13.46
N ALA A 108 9.95 18.63 -12.68
CA ALA A 108 8.98 18.61 -11.60
C ALA A 108 9.24 19.84 -10.72
N GLU A 109 8.29 20.76 -10.64
CA GLU A 109 8.36 21.92 -9.76
C GLU A 109 8.62 21.42 -8.33
N GLU A 110 9.87 21.53 -7.85
CA GLU A 110 10.19 21.38 -6.45
C GLU A 110 9.45 22.49 -5.71
N GLU A 111 8.30 22.16 -5.12
CA GLU A 111 7.58 23.06 -4.23
C GLU A 111 8.57 23.57 -3.17
N LYS A 112 8.99 24.83 -3.31
CA LYS A 112 9.98 25.45 -2.42
C LYS A 112 9.35 25.61 -1.05
N TYR A 113 9.57 24.64 -0.18
CA TYR A 113 9.08 24.69 1.18
C TYR A 113 9.96 25.60 2.04
N GLU A 114 9.34 26.54 2.73
CA GLU A 114 10.04 27.37 3.70
C GLU A 114 10.17 26.63 5.03
N GLU A 115 11.40 26.32 5.42
CA GLU A 115 11.71 25.72 6.72
C GLU A 115 11.99 26.79 7.77
N TYR A 116 11.57 26.55 9.01
CA TYR A 116 11.90 27.42 10.13
C TYR A 116 12.14 26.63 11.42
N GLU A 117 12.98 27.20 12.28
CA GLU A 117 13.41 26.55 13.52
C GLU A 117 12.88 27.33 14.73
N VAL A 118 12.41 26.60 15.74
CA VAL A 118 11.86 27.18 16.96
C VAL A 118 12.29 26.37 18.17
N GLU A 119 12.71 27.08 19.22
CA GLU A 119 12.85 26.54 20.56
C GLU A 119 11.74 27.09 21.44
N LEU A 120 10.99 26.21 22.11
CA LEU A 120 9.85 26.56 22.95
C LEU A 120 9.91 25.86 24.31
N GLU A 121 9.51 26.58 25.35
CA GLU A 121 9.28 26.01 26.67
C GLU A 121 7.90 25.37 26.78
N GLN A 122 7.82 24.23 27.45
CA GLN A 122 6.53 23.63 27.82
C GLN A 122 5.82 24.50 28.88
N PRO A 123 4.48 24.61 28.85
CA PRO A 123 3.54 23.98 27.91
C PRO A 123 3.45 24.72 26.56
N LEU A 124 3.57 23.97 25.46
CA LEU A 124 3.64 24.54 24.11
C LEU A 124 2.33 25.22 23.66
N GLY A 125 1.19 24.62 24.00
CA GLY A 125 -0.12 25.03 23.48
C GLY A 125 -0.36 24.66 22.01
N LEU A 126 0.32 23.64 21.49
CA LEU A 126 0.08 23.11 20.15
C LEU A 126 -0.72 21.81 20.23
N LYS A 127 -1.75 21.68 19.39
CA LYS A 127 -2.44 20.42 19.12
C LYS A 127 -1.95 19.89 17.78
N PHE A 128 -1.62 18.60 17.74
CA PHE A 128 -1.08 17.97 16.55
C PHE A 128 -2.01 16.89 15.99
N ALA A 129 -2.08 16.80 14.65
CA ALA A 129 -2.76 15.75 13.91
C ALA A 129 -1.75 14.85 13.18
N LYS A 130 -2.12 13.58 13.03
CA LYS A 130 -1.38 12.60 12.21
C LYS A 130 -1.85 12.75 10.76
N GLY A 131 -0.93 13.07 9.86
CA GLY A 131 -1.19 13.05 8.41
C GLY A 131 -1.31 11.62 7.88
N ARG A 132 -1.93 11.46 6.70
CA ARG A 132 -1.99 10.14 6.03
C ARG A 132 -0.63 9.68 5.52
N ASP A 133 0.30 10.61 5.29
CA ASP A 133 1.72 10.36 5.03
C ASP A 133 2.48 9.88 6.28
N GLY A 134 1.82 9.82 7.44
CA GLY A 134 2.43 9.46 8.73
C GLY A 134 3.11 10.62 9.44
N GLY A 135 3.16 11.81 8.82
CA GLY A 135 3.77 13.01 9.37
C GLY A 135 2.98 13.65 10.50
N THR A 136 3.60 14.62 11.16
CA THR A 136 3.01 15.40 12.25
C THR A 136 2.70 16.82 11.81
N TYR A 137 1.46 17.25 11.98
CA TYR A 137 0.97 18.56 11.54
C TYR A 137 0.33 19.32 12.69
N ILE A 138 0.38 20.65 12.66
CA ILE A 138 -0.33 21.50 13.62
C ILE A 138 -1.82 21.54 13.26
N ASP A 139 -2.66 21.04 14.17
CA ASP A 139 -4.12 21.04 14.07
C ASP A 139 -4.72 22.32 14.67
N ALA A 140 -4.19 22.78 15.81
CA ALA A 140 -4.66 23.99 16.47
C ALA A 140 -3.58 24.61 17.37
N ILE A 141 -3.68 25.92 17.59
CA ILE A 141 -2.81 26.70 18.47
C ILE A 141 -3.67 27.28 19.60
N ALA A 142 -3.32 27.01 20.85
CA ALA A 142 -4.06 27.48 22.02
C ALA A 142 -3.58 28.89 22.44
N PRO A 143 -4.50 29.84 22.66
CA PRO A 143 -4.13 31.22 23.00
C PRO A 143 -3.47 31.31 24.38
N GLY A 144 -2.46 32.18 24.51
CA GLY A 144 -1.77 32.46 25.77
C GLY A 144 -0.63 31.51 26.16
N TYR A 145 -0.36 30.48 25.35
CA TYR A 145 0.73 29.53 25.54
C TYR A 145 2.00 29.94 24.77
N SER A 146 3.11 29.22 24.98
CA SER A 146 4.42 29.53 24.38
C SER A 146 4.38 29.64 22.86
N ALA A 147 3.67 28.75 22.17
CA ALA A 147 3.56 28.78 20.71
C ALA A 147 2.76 30.00 20.21
N ASP A 148 1.65 30.35 20.87
CA ASP A 148 0.85 31.53 20.52
C ASP A 148 1.63 32.83 20.75
N LYS A 149 2.31 32.96 21.90
CA LYS A 149 3.18 34.11 22.23
C LYS A 149 4.31 34.30 21.23
N SER A 150 4.83 33.20 20.66
CA SER A 150 5.91 33.28 19.68
C SER A 150 5.45 33.87 18.33
N GLY A 151 4.17 33.72 17.96
CA GLY A 151 3.63 34.15 16.67
C GLY A 151 4.24 33.45 15.45
N LYS A 152 5.06 32.41 15.64
CA LYS A 152 5.83 31.77 14.55
C LYS A 152 5.09 30.67 13.81
N PHE A 153 4.07 30.07 14.44
CA PHE A 153 3.37 28.89 13.95
C PHE A 153 2.08 29.24 13.23
N SER A 154 1.77 28.48 12.19
CA SER A 154 0.47 28.47 11.51
C SER A 154 -0.16 27.10 11.60
N VAL A 155 -1.50 27.05 11.61
CA VAL A 155 -2.23 25.79 11.48
C VAL A 155 -1.87 25.15 10.13
N GLY A 156 -1.63 23.84 10.11
CA GLY A 156 -1.23 23.09 8.93
C GLY A 156 0.29 22.91 8.76
N ASP A 157 1.13 23.63 9.50
CA ASP A 157 2.60 23.48 9.43
C ASP A 157 3.03 22.05 9.82
N LYS A 158 4.07 21.52 9.16
CA LYS A 158 4.58 20.15 9.36
C LYS A 158 5.83 20.14 10.23
N VAL A 159 5.94 19.18 11.14
CA VAL A 159 7.17 18.94 11.91
C VAL A 159 8.14 18.12 11.07
N ILE A 160 9.33 18.64 10.82
CA ILE A 160 10.40 17.97 10.06
C ILE A 160 11.37 17.27 11.01
N ALA A 161 11.71 17.91 12.13
CA ALA A 161 12.62 17.35 13.12
C ALA A 161 12.29 17.84 14.54
N THR A 162 12.60 17.03 15.53
CA THR A 162 12.46 17.37 16.95
C THR A 162 13.72 17.01 17.71
N SER A 163 14.05 17.77 18.75
CA SER A 163 15.09 17.35 19.67
C SER A 163 14.74 16.04 20.40
N ALA A 164 15.76 15.29 20.80
CA ALA A 164 15.64 14.03 21.53
C ALA A 164 14.88 14.19 22.86
N VAL A 165 14.55 13.12 23.59
CA VAL A 165 13.97 13.28 24.95
C VAL A 165 15.02 13.83 25.93
N PHE A 166 16.28 13.39 25.77
CA PHE A 166 17.43 13.79 26.58
C PHE A 166 18.53 14.32 25.67
N GLY A 167 19.17 15.43 26.03
CA GLY A 167 20.25 16.05 25.24
C GLY A 167 19.79 17.07 24.19
N THR A 168 20.73 17.55 23.39
CA THR A 168 20.52 18.59 22.36
C THR A 168 20.46 18.04 20.94
N GLU A 169 20.57 16.72 20.78
CA GLU A 169 20.52 16.06 19.47
C GLU A 169 19.15 16.25 18.82
N ILE A 170 19.16 16.47 17.51
CA ILE A 170 17.97 16.70 16.69
C ILE A 170 17.77 15.48 15.79
N TRP A 171 16.57 14.90 15.84
CA TRP A 171 16.20 13.72 15.06
C TRP A 171 15.06 14.04 14.08
N PRO A 172 15.05 13.44 12.88
CA PRO A 172 13.95 13.63 11.94
C PRO A 172 12.63 13.13 12.54
N ALA A 173 11.59 13.97 12.44
CA ALA A 173 10.24 13.72 12.90
C ALA A 173 9.44 12.90 11.87
N ALA A 174 9.99 11.77 11.46
CA ALA A 174 9.48 10.96 10.36
C ALA A 174 8.12 10.28 10.65
N GLU A 175 7.71 10.18 11.93
CA GLU A 175 6.48 9.49 12.31
C GLU A 175 5.78 10.16 13.51
N TYR A 176 4.46 10.39 13.37
CA TYR A 176 3.62 11.01 14.39
C TYR A 176 3.78 10.44 15.81
N GLY A 177 3.82 9.11 15.94
CA GLY A 177 3.94 8.47 17.25
C GLY A 177 5.23 8.84 17.98
N ARG A 178 6.35 8.83 17.24
CA ARG A 178 7.69 9.18 17.76
C ARG A 178 7.76 10.66 18.13
N THR A 179 7.27 11.54 17.27
CA THR A 179 7.20 12.98 17.52
C THR A 179 6.34 13.31 18.75
N MET A 180 5.16 12.69 18.89
CA MET A 180 4.33 12.89 20.08
C MET A 180 4.95 12.32 21.35
N TYR A 181 5.74 11.25 21.25
CA TYR A 181 6.45 10.70 22.39
C TYR A 181 7.56 11.64 22.86
N THR A 182 8.40 12.14 21.93
CA THR A 182 9.48 13.09 22.27
C THR A 182 8.92 14.34 22.91
N ILE A 183 7.89 14.94 22.31
CA ILE A 183 7.25 16.15 22.83
C ILE A 183 6.70 15.95 24.25
N ARG A 184 6.06 14.81 24.53
CA ARG A 184 5.43 14.54 25.84
C ARG A 184 6.44 14.22 26.94
N GLN A 185 7.55 13.57 26.60
CA GLN A 185 8.53 13.12 27.59
C GLN A 185 9.71 14.08 27.75
N ARG A 186 9.86 15.08 26.86
CA ARG A 186 10.93 16.07 26.91
C ARG A 186 10.87 16.84 28.23
N ILE A 187 12.02 16.93 28.89
CA ILE A 187 12.24 17.78 30.06
C ILE A 187 13.07 18.97 29.61
N GLY A 188 12.56 20.20 29.79
CA GLY A 188 13.20 21.43 29.33
C GLY A 188 12.71 21.91 27.96
N PRO A 189 13.39 22.88 27.34
CA PRO A 189 12.96 23.46 26.07
C PRO A 189 13.00 22.40 24.96
N LEU A 190 11.97 22.45 24.12
CA LEU A 190 11.82 21.63 22.93
C LEU A 190 12.25 22.44 21.72
N TYR A 191 13.20 21.89 20.97
CA TYR A 191 13.59 22.43 19.68
C TYR A 191 12.88 21.65 18.57
N MET A 192 12.32 22.37 17.61
CA MET A 192 11.66 21.80 16.44
C MET A 192 12.09 22.51 15.17
N LYS A 193 12.33 21.73 14.13
CA LYS A 193 12.44 22.21 12.75
C LYS A 193 11.10 21.93 12.05
N MET A 194 10.54 22.97 11.46
CA MET A 194 9.17 23.00 10.93
C MET A 194 9.18 23.39 9.45
N GLN A 195 8.15 22.97 8.74
CA GLN A 195 7.86 23.33 7.35
C GLN A 195 6.61 24.22 7.33
N ARG A 196 6.72 25.42 6.75
CA ARG A 196 5.56 26.28 6.53
C ARG A 196 4.65 25.65 5.48
N ARG A 197 3.36 25.58 5.78
CA ARG A 197 2.34 25.13 4.82
C ARG A 197 1.22 26.15 4.59
N PHE A 198 1.37 27.38 5.09
CA PHE A 198 0.49 28.52 4.83
C PHE A 198 -1.01 28.23 5.02
N GLY A 199 -1.38 27.42 6.02
CA GLY A 199 -2.78 27.08 6.27
C GLY A 199 -3.31 25.87 5.47
N ASN A 200 -2.47 25.21 4.67
CA ASN A 200 -2.87 24.02 3.93
C ASN A 200 -3.16 22.84 4.88
N LEU A 201 -4.39 22.34 4.86
CA LEU A 201 -4.89 21.21 5.67
C LEU A 201 -4.90 19.88 4.92
N ASP A 202 -4.33 19.80 3.71
CA ASP A 202 -4.33 18.62 2.84
C ASP A 202 -3.40 17.49 3.34
N TYR A 203 -2.96 17.55 4.60
CA TYR A 203 -2.29 16.42 5.25
C TYR A 203 -3.19 15.19 5.39
N ALA A 204 -4.50 15.37 5.19
CA ALA A 204 -5.46 14.28 5.05
C ALA A 204 -5.26 13.46 3.78
N GLY A 205 -4.51 13.91 2.76
CA GLY A 205 -4.14 13.12 1.56
C GLY A 205 -5.30 12.47 0.79
N GLU A 206 -4.96 11.71 -0.26
CA GLU A 206 -5.93 10.86 -0.98
C GLU A 206 -6.30 9.63 -0.15
N MET A 207 -7.54 9.14 -0.29
CA MET A 207 -7.97 7.91 0.41
C MET A 207 -7.38 6.71 -0.31
N SER A 208 -6.85 5.75 0.45
CA SER A 208 -6.42 4.49 -0.16
C SER A 208 -7.62 3.79 -0.81
N GLU A 209 -7.38 3.04 -1.89
CA GLU A 209 -8.42 2.22 -2.54
C GLU A 209 -9.20 1.37 -1.51
N LYS A 210 -8.50 0.83 -0.50
CA LYS A 210 -9.09 0.02 0.58
C LYS A 210 -10.04 0.82 1.47
N GLU A 211 -9.72 2.08 1.75
CA GLU A 211 -10.56 2.98 2.56
C GLU A 211 -11.78 3.47 1.78
N ILE A 212 -11.61 3.80 0.50
CA ILE A 212 -12.72 4.14 -0.40
C ILE A 212 -13.72 2.98 -0.42
N ILE A 213 -13.22 1.76 -0.67
CA ILE A 213 -14.04 0.56 -0.68
C ILE A 213 -14.70 0.33 0.69
N ARG A 214 -13.99 0.53 1.81
CA ARG A 214 -14.56 0.35 3.15
C ARG A 214 -15.65 1.39 3.46
N ALA A 215 -15.41 2.65 3.13
CA ALA A 215 -16.36 3.74 3.33
C ALA A 215 -17.65 3.51 2.53
N GLU A 216 -17.53 3.07 1.28
CA GLU A 216 -18.69 2.78 0.42
C GLU A 216 -19.46 1.51 0.84
N ARG A 217 -18.75 0.45 1.29
CA ARG A 217 -19.44 -0.70 1.88
C ARG A 217 -20.26 -0.30 3.09
N ASN A 218 -19.74 0.59 3.93
CA ASN A 218 -20.44 1.07 5.11
C ASN A 218 -21.61 2.00 4.76
N SER A 219 -21.56 2.70 3.62
CA SER A 219 -22.66 3.57 3.17
C SER A 219 -23.79 2.83 2.45
N GLY A 220 -23.58 1.56 2.06
CA GLY A 220 -24.57 0.73 1.38
C GLY A 220 -24.80 1.11 -0.09
N VAL A 221 -24.02 2.05 -0.64
CA VAL A 221 -24.11 2.51 -2.03
C VAL A 221 -22.78 2.20 -2.73
N ILE A 222 -22.82 1.40 -3.80
CA ILE A 222 -21.66 1.14 -4.66
C ILE A 222 -21.59 2.26 -5.69
N SER A 223 -20.59 3.13 -5.57
CA SER A 223 -20.37 4.22 -6.52
C SER A 223 -19.61 3.72 -7.77
N ASP A 224 -19.58 4.57 -8.81
CA ASP A 224 -18.76 4.32 -10.00
C ASP A 224 -17.26 4.26 -9.68
N ARG A 225 -16.80 4.93 -8.61
CA ARG A 225 -15.40 4.93 -8.18
C ARG A 225 -14.97 3.55 -7.69
N VAL A 226 -15.78 2.83 -6.92
CA VAL A 226 -15.45 1.44 -6.52
C VAL A 226 -15.45 0.50 -7.71
N ARG A 227 -16.37 0.68 -8.66
CA ARG A 227 -16.37 -0.12 -9.91
C ARG A 227 -15.10 0.11 -10.72
N GLU A 228 -14.64 1.35 -10.80
CA GLU A 228 -13.38 1.71 -11.45
C GLU A 228 -12.18 1.08 -10.74
N ILE A 229 -12.09 1.18 -9.41
CA ILE A 229 -11.03 0.54 -8.62
C ILE A 229 -11.01 -0.98 -8.83
N GLN A 230 -12.18 -1.62 -8.86
CA GLN A 230 -12.27 -3.06 -9.12
C GLN A 230 -11.78 -3.43 -10.52
N ARG A 231 -12.17 -2.64 -11.54
CA ARG A 231 -11.72 -2.82 -12.93
C ARG A 231 -10.22 -2.66 -13.06
N GLN A 232 -9.64 -1.63 -12.45
CA GLN A 232 -8.19 -1.38 -12.45
C GLN A 232 -7.44 -2.51 -11.74
N ASN A 233 -7.92 -2.97 -10.57
CA ASN A 233 -7.29 -4.08 -9.85
C ASN A 233 -7.37 -5.39 -10.64
N TYR A 234 -8.48 -5.64 -11.33
CA TYR A 234 -8.59 -6.78 -12.24
C TYR A 234 -7.61 -6.68 -13.41
N GLN A 235 -7.50 -5.50 -14.02
CA GLN A 235 -6.57 -5.24 -15.12
C GLN A 235 -5.11 -5.44 -14.68
N ARG A 236 -4.70 -4.84 -13.55
CA ARG A 236 -3.36 -5.04 -12.96
C ARG A 236 -3.05 -6.52 -12.71
N LYS A 237 -4.04 -7.29 -12.25
CA LYS A 237 -3.88 -8.74 -12.02
C LYS A 237 -3.67 -9.51 -13.32
N ILE A 238 -4.39 -9.17 -14.39
CA ILE A 238 -4.19 -9.75 -15.72
C ILE A 238 -2.80 -9.40 -16.24
N GLU A 239 -2.43 -8.12 -16.21
CA GLU A 239 -1.13 -7.64 -16.71
C GLU A 239 0.05 -8.29 -15.98
N GLN A 240 -0.04 -8.47 -14.67
CA GLN A 240 0.97 -9.19 -13.91
C GLN A 240 1.10 -10.66 -14.34
N LYS A 241 -0.03 -11.32 -14.59
CA LYS A 241 -0.04 -12.70 -15.10
C LYS A 241 0.59 -12.77 -16.50
N GLU A 242 0.17 -11.91 -17.42
CA GLU A 242 0.72 -11.85 -18.78
C GLU A 242 2.22 -11.54 -18.79
N ARG A 243 2.67 -10.66 -17.88
CA ARG A 243 4.10 -10.40 -17.68
C ARG A 243 4.85 -11.64 -17.24
N ARG A 244 4.37 -12.36 -16.22
CA ARG A 244 4.98 -13.61 -15.76
C ARG A 244 5.06 -14.67 -16.86
N GLU A 245 3.97 -14.85 -17.61
CA GLU A 245 3.95 -15.79 -18.74
C GLU A 245 4.92 -15.39 -19.85
N ARG A 246 5.09 -14.09 -20.10
CA ARG A 246 6.07 -13.57 -21.07
C ARG A 246 7.50 -13.83 -20.60
N GLU A 247 7.82 -13.50 -19.36
CA GLU A 247 9.15 -13.72 -18.77
C GLU A 247 9.49 -15.22 -18.72
N LEU A 248 8.55 -16.08 -18.33
CA LEU A 248 8.73 -17.53 -18.35
C LEU A 248 9.04 -18.03 -19.78
N ARG A 249 8.30 -17.55 -20.78
CA ARG A 249 8.52 -17.93 -22.19
C ARG A 249 9.88 -17.45 -22.71
N GLU A 250 10.27 -16.23 -22.37
CA GLU A 250 11.57 -15.66 -22.72
C GLU A 250 12.71 -16.45 -22.08
N GLY A 251 12.60 -16.78 -20.77
CA GLY A 251 13.55 -17.63 -20.07
C GLY A 251 13.71 -19.00 -20.74
N LEU A 252 12.61 -19.63 -21.16
CA LEU A 252 12.65 -20.90 -21.89
C LEU A 252 13.33 -20.78 -23.27
N GLN A 253 13.21 -19.64 -23.94
CA GLN A 253 13.92 -19.39 -25.22
C GLN A 253 15.42 -19.22 -24.99
N LEU A 254 15.81 -18.39 -24.03
CA LEU A 254 17.22 -18.19 -23.63
C LEU A 254 17.88 -19.50 -23.20
N TYR A 255 17.14 -20.31 -22.44
CA TYR A 255 17.58 -21.62 -22.00
C TYR A 255 17.90 -22.55 -23.17
N LYS A 256 17.00 -22.62 -24.16
CA LYS A 256 17.22 -23.41 -25.39
C LYS A 256 18.41 -22.92 -26.21
N SER A 257 18.76 -21.64 -26.10
CA SER A 257 19.95 -21.05 -26.73
C SER A 257 21.24 -21.28 -25.92
N GLY A 258 21.19 -22.01 -24.80
CA GLY A 258 22.35 -22.28 -23.94
C GLY A 258 22.75 -21.12 -23.02
N LYS A 259 21.94 -20.06 -22.97
CA LYS A 259 22.19 -18.86 -22.14
C LYS A 259 21.59 -19.06 -20.75
N TYR A 260 22.16 -19.97 -19.97
CA TYR A 260 21.55 -20.43 -18.71
C TYR A 260 21.50 -19.35 -17.62
N GLU A 261 22.47 -18.43 -17.57
CA GLU A 261 22.46 -17.31 -16.61
C GLU A 261 21.32 -16.32 -16.92
N GLU A 262 21.21 -15.88 -18.17
CA GLU A 262 20.12 -14.99 -18.62
C GLU A 262 18.74 -15.67 -18.47
N ALA A 263 18.65 -16.97 -18.75
CA ALA A 263 17.41 -17.74 -18.54
C ALA A 263 17.02 -17.79 -17.06
N ARG A 264 17.99 -18.03 -16.17
CA ARG A 264 17.76 -18.07 -14.72
C ARG A 264 17.18 -16.75 -14.22
N GLU A 265 17.74 -15.62 -14.65
CA GLU A 265 17.27 -14.28 -14.27
C GLU A 265 15.77 -14.09 -14.59
N LYS A 266 15.34 -14.54 -15.78
CA LYS A 266 13.92 -14.47 -16.16
C LYS A 266 13.03 -15.34 -15.27
N PHE A 267 13.47 -16.54 -14.92
CA PHE A 267 12.71 -17.41 -14.02
C PHE A 267 12.66 -16.86 -12.58
N GLU A 268 13.75 -16.28 -12.09
CA GLU A 268 13.80 -15.60 -10.78
C GLU A 268 12.89 -14.36 -10.75
N SER A 269 12.82 -13.60 -11.84
CA SER A 269 11.87 -12.49 -11.99
C SER A 269 10.41 -12.95 -11.84
N VAL A 270 10.07 -14.11 -12.42
CA VAL A 270 8.74 -14.73 -12.24
C VAL A 270 8.48 -15.01 -10.76
N LEU A 271 9.44 -15.63 -10.06
CA LEU A 271 9.34 -15.94 -8.62
C LEU A 271 9.19 -14.67 -7.76
N GLY A 272 9.89 -13.59 -8.09
CA GLY A 272 9.80 -12.30 -7.40
C GLY A 272 8.47 -11.56 -7.58
N SER A 273 7.62 -11.98 -8.52
CA SER A 273 6.39 -11.26 -8.91
C SER A 273 5.10 -11.87 -8.37
N ARG A 274 5.21 -12.59 -7.24
CA ARG A 274 4.11 -13.25 -6.51
C ARG A 274 3.30 -14.20 -7.43
N PRO A 275 3.95 -15.22 -7.99
CA PRO A 275 3.29 -16.22 -8.82
C PRO A 275 2.24 -17.02 -8.04
N THR A 276 1.36 -17.69 -8.79
CA THR A 276 0.58 -18.80 -8.22
C THR A 276 1.50 -19.98 -7.89
N THR A 277 1.08 -20.89 -7.01
CA THR A 277 1.88 -22.09 -6.65
C THR A 277 2.31 -22.89 -7.88
N THR A 278 1.40 -23.04 -8.86
CA THR A 278 1.70 -23.72 -10.13
C THR A 278 2.72 -22.98 -11.00
N GLU A 279 2.70 -21.64 -11.00
CA GLU A 279 3.69 -20.85 -11.73
C GLU A 279 5.05 -20.89 -11.01
N ALA A 280 5.02 -20.86 -9.67
CA ALA A 280 6.20 -20.93 -8.82
C ALA A 280 6.92 -22.26 -8.98
N SER A 281 6.21 -23.39 -8.86
CA SER A 281 6.78 -24.73 -8.97
C SER A 281 7.46 -24.95 -10.33
N VAL A 282 6.84 -24.48 -11.42
CA VAL A 282 7.42 -24.55 -12.78
C VAL A 282 8.63 -23.64 -12.92
N ALA A 283 8.59 -22.41 -12.40
CA ALA A 283 9.72 -21.49 -12.47
C ALA A 283 10.91 -22.00 -11.65
N SER A 284 10.71 -22.46 -10.41
CA SER A 284 11.74 -23.05 -9.55
C SER A 284 12.36 -24.30 -10.17
N TYR A 285 11.56 -25.16 -10.81
CA TYR A 285 12.09 -26.31 -11.55
C TYR A 285 13.03 -25.89 -12.68
N ASN A 286 12.66 -24.85 -13.44
CA ASN A 286 13.51 -24.34 -14.50
C ASN A 286 14.78 -23.64 -13.97
N VAL A 287 14.70 -22.97 -12.82
CA VAL A 287 15.87 -22.43 -12.09
C VAL A 287 16.82 -23.56 -11.70
N ALA A 288 16.30 -24.67 -11.15
CA ALA A 288 17.09 -25.85 -10.81
C ALA A 288 17.81 -26.43 -12.04
N CYS A 289 17.13 -26.48 -13.20
CA CYS A 289 17.74 -26.89 -14.46
C CYS A 289 18.88 -25.95 -14.88
N CYS A 290 18.70 -24.63 -14.78
CA CYS A 290 19.76 -23.65 -15.05
C CYS A 290 20.98 -23.86 -14.13
N TYR A 291 20.77 -23.96 -12.81
CA TYR A 291 21.86 -24.17 -11.87
C TYR A 291 22.60 -25.49 -12.10
N SER A 292 21.87 -26.55 -12.42
CA SER A 292 22.45 -27.83 -12.81
C SER A 292 23.37 -27.67 -14.03
N LYS A 293 22.92 -27.01 -15.10
CA LYS A 293 23.75 -26.74 -16.30
C LYS A 293 24.97 -25.89 -16.02
N LEU A 294 24.87 -24.97 -15.05
CA LEU A 294 25.98 -24.13 -14.57
C LEU A 294 26.88 -24.83 -13.54
N ASN A 295 26.61 -26.09 -13.23
CA ASN A 295 27.32 -26.90 -12.24
C ASN A 295 27.31 -26.30 -10.82
N GLN A 296 26.28 -25.52 -10.50
CA GLN A 296 26.05 -24.92 -9.19
C GLN A 296 25.12 -25.81 -8.36
N ILE A 297 25.68 -26.94 -7.92
CA ILE A 297 24.95 -28.08 -7.35
C ILE A 297 24.03 -27.66 -6.18
N GLN A 298 24.56 -26.96 -5.18
CA GLN A 298 23.79 -26.65 -3.97
C GLN A 298 22.62 -25.71 -4.26
N ALA A 299 22.83 -24.69 -5.09
CA ALA A 299 21.76 -23.79 -5.51
C ALA A 299 20.70 -24.53 -6.35
N GLY A 300 21.13 -25.46 -7.21
CA GLY A 300 20.20 -26.29 -7.99
C GLY A 300 19.36 -27.23 -7.15
N LEU A 301 19.94 -27.85 -6.11
CA LEU A 301 19.19 -28.69 -5.17
C LEU A 301 18.19 -27.88 -4.36
N SER A 302 18.59 -26.70 -3.88
CA SER A 302 17.68 -25.77 -3.18
C SER A 302 16.50 -25.38 -4.06
N ALA A 303 16.76 -24.97 -5.31
CA ALA A 303 15.70 -24.58 -6.23
C ALA A 303 14.78 -25.78 -6.62
N LEU A 304 15.33 -26.99 -6.66
CA LEU A 304 14.54 -28.20 -6.90
C LEU A 304 13.65 -28.54 -5.70
N GLU A 305 14.16 -28.36 -4.47
CA GLU A 305 13.38 -28.48 -3.25
C GLU A 305 12.24 -27.46 -3.23
N ASP A 306 12.51 -26.19 -3.54
CA ASP A 306 11.47 -25.15 -3.67
C ASP A 306 10.38 -25.55 -4.69
N ALA A 307 10.78 -26.12 -5.83
CA ALA A 307 9.83 -26.59 -6.83
C ALA A 307 8.92 -27.70 -6.28
N LEU A 308 9.48 -28.65 -5.54
CA LEU A 308 8.75 -29.76 -4.93
C LEU A 308 7.82 -29.28 -3.81
N GLU A 309 8.26 -28.33 -2.96
CA GLU A 309 7.44 -27.74 -1.90
C GLU A 309 6.26 -26.93 -2.46
N GLU A 310 6.45 -26.25 -3.59
CA GLU A 310 5.37 -25.54 -4.32
C GLU A 310 4.42 -26.50 -5.08
N GLY A 311 4.69 -27.80 -5.04
CA GLY A 311 3.83 -28.84 -5.61
C GLY A 311 4.17 -29.23 -7.04
N TYR A 312 5.46 -29.29 -7.42
CA TYR A 312 5.87 -29.86 -8.70
C TYR A 312 5.70 -31.40 -8.69
N GLU A 313 4.78 -31.91 -9.50
CA GLU A 313 4.35 -33.33 -9.42
C GLU A 313 5.04 -34.28 -10.43
N ASP A 314 5.77 -33.77 -11.43
CA ASP A 314 6.40 -34.62 -12.45
C ASP A 314 7.74 -35.21 -11.97
N PHE A 315 7.66 -36.06 -10.94
CA PHE A 315 8.82 -36.74 -10.36
C PHE A 315 9.50 -37.70 -11.36
N LYS A 316 8.75 -38.21 -12.33
CA LYS A 316 9.33 -39.04 -13.41
C LYS A 316 10.30 -38.19 -14.24
N ARG A 317 9.89 -36.97 -14.60
CA ARG A 317 10.76 -36.03 -15.28
C ARG A 317 11.97 -35.69 -14.42
N ILE A 318 11.80 -35.33 -13.14
CA ILE A 318 12.94 -35.01 -12.25
C ILE A 318 14.03 -36.09 -12.28
N ARG A 319 13.65 -37.38 -12.25
CA ARG A 319 14.61 -38.51 -12.25
C ARG A 319 15.30 -38.78 -13.58
N THR A 320 14.72 -38.34 -14.68
CA THR A 320 15.19 -38.67 -16.03
C THR A 320 15.70 -37.45 -16.80
N ASP A 321 15.44 -36.24 -16.32
CA ASP A 321 15.75 -35.01 -17.04
C ASP A 321 17.27 -34.91 -17.24
N PRO A 322 17.76 -34.85 -18.50
CA PRO A 322 19.18 -34.66 -18.79
C PRO A 322 19.69 -33.30 -18.29
N ASP A 323 18.81 -32.33 -18.08
CA ASP A 323 19.19 -31.01 -17.59
C ASP A 323 19.54 -31.04 -16.11
N LEU A 324 18.97 -31.96 -15.36
CA LEU A 324 19.29 -32.22 -13.95
C LEU A 324 20.42 -33.23 -13.75
N ALA A 325 21.12 -33.66 -14.82
CA ALA A 325 22.13 -34.71 -14.73
C ALA A 325 23.22 -34.43 -13.68
N ASN A 326 23.67 -33.18 -13.56
CA ASN A 326 24.69 -32.81 -12.57
C ASN A 326 24.17 -32.92 -11.13
N LEU A 327 22.90 -32.57 -10.88
CA LEU A 327 22.27 -32.76 -9.57
C LEU A 327 22.04 -34.25 -9.29
N ARG A 328 21.56 -35.01 -10.27
CA ARG A 328 21.29 -36.45 -10.16
C ARG A 328 22.52 -37.29 -9.86
N ALA A 329 23.71 -36.80 -10.15
CA ALA A 329 24.97 -37.46 -9.82
C ALA A 329 25.34 -37.37 -8.33
N THR A 330 24.59 -36.63 -7.52
CA THR A 330 24.89 -36.34 -6.11
C THR A 330 24.04 -37.18 -5.15
N ALA A 331 24.58 -37.51 -3.98
CA ALA A 331 23.85 -38.28 -2.97
C ALA A 331 22.75 -37.45 -2.28
N GLU A 332 22.91 -36.13 -2.28
CA GLU A 332 21.97 -35.17 -1.75
C GLU A 332 20.67 -35.16 -2.56
N PHE A 333 20.74 -35.34 -3.89
CA PHE A 333 19.57 -35.48 -4.75
C PHE A 333 18.71 -36.69 -4.36
N ASP A 334 19.32 -37.85 -4.12
CA ASP A 334 18.60 -39.04 -3.68
C ASP A 334 17.94 -38.83 -2.32
N THR A 335 18.63 -38.11 -1.42
CA THR A 335 18.10 -37.78 -0.09
C THR A 335 16.91 -36.83 -0.18
N LEU A 336 16.99 -35.83 -1.05
CA LEU A 336 15.89 -34.90 -1.33
C LEU A 336 14.67 -35.67 -1.86
N LEU A 337 14.84 -36.48 -2.91
CA LEU A 337 13.72 -37.20 -3.52
C LEU A 337 13.06 -38.21 -2.58
N LYS A 338 13.83 -38.95 -1.78
CA LYS A 338 13.27 -39.90 -0.80
C LYS A 338 12.30 -39.23 0.16
N ARG A 339 12.62 -38.00 0.61
CA ARG A 339 11.75 -37.23 1.50
C ARG A 339 10.36 -36.98 0.90
N PHE A 340 10.32 -36.62 -0.38
CA PHE A 340 9.07 -36.35 -1.08
C PHE A 340 8.36 -37.65 -1.54
N ASP A 341 9.10 -38.70 -1.91
CA ASP A 341 8.53 -40.02 -2.22
C ASP A 341 7.79 -40.64 -1.03
N GLU A 342 8.41 -40.62 0.16
CA GLU A 342 7.81 -41.15 1.38
C GLU A 342 6.53 -40.40 1.75
N SER A 343 6.53 -39.08 1.60
CA SER A 343 5.34 -38.25 1.87
C SER A 343 4.16 -38.64 0.96
N PHE A 344 4.41 -38.82 -0.33
CA PHE A 344 3.39 -39.18 -1.31
C PHE A 344 2.87 -40.62 -1.11
N ILE A 345 3.78 -41.57 -0.82
CA ILE A 345 3.39 -42.95 -0.55
C ILE A 345 2.56 -43.03 0.74
N ASN A 346 2.93 -42.30 1.78
CA ASN A 346 2.21 -42.31 3.05
C ASN A 346 0.81 -41.70 2.91
N GLU A 347 0.66 -40.56 2.24
CA GLU A 347 -0.66 -39.98 1.98
C GLU A 347 -1.56 -40.89 1.15
N ASN A 348 -1.02 -41.48 0.07
CA ASN A 348 -1.78 -42.40 -0.77
C ASN A 348 -2.15 -43.69 -0.04
N ALA A 349 -1.23 -44.25 0.75
CA ALA A 349 -1.51 -45.44 1.57
C ALA A 349 -2.56 -45.14 2.64
N ILE A 350 -2.47 -43.99 3.32
CA ILE A 350 -3.47 -43.55 4.32
C ILE A 350 -4.84 -43.35 3.65
N ASN A 351 -4.89 -42.71 2.49
CA ASN A 351 -6.14 -42.47 1.77
C ASN A 351 -6.75 -43.78 1.24
N ALA A 352 -5.92 -44.71 0.76
CA ALA A 352 -6.37 -46.05 0.36
C ALA A 352 -6.92 -46.85 1.54
N ILE A 353 -6.26 -46.84 2.70
CA ILE A 353 -6.74 -47.47 3.94
C ILE A 353 -8.04 -46.82 4.40
N LYS A 354 -8.13 -45.48 4.43
CA LYS A 354 -9.38 -44.77 4.78
C LYS A 354 -10.54 -45.13 3.85
N SER A 355 -10.28 -45.29 2.55
CA SER A 355 -11.27 -45.74 1.57
C SER A 355 -11.71 -47.20 1.82
N LEU A 356 -10.75 -48.08 2.12
CA LEU A 356 -10.99 -49.51 2.37
C LEU A 356 -11.77 -49.77 3.67
N PHE A 357 -11.52 -48.98 4.72
CA PHE A 357 -12.17 -49.11 6.03
C PHE A 357 -13.31 -48.08 6.28
N GLY A 358 -13.65 -47.26 5.27
CA GLY A 358 -14.70 -46.24 5.33
C GLY A 358 -16.13 -46.75 5.21
N PHE A 359 -16.34 -48.06 5.00
CA PHE A 359 -17.66 -48.68 4.91
C PHE A 359 -18.12 -49.26 6.26
N ASN A 360 -18.54 -48.39 7.18
CA ASN A 360 -19.66 -48.67 8.10
C ASN A 360 -19.92 -47.46 9.01
N LYS A 361 -20.73 -46.53 8.52
CA LYS A 361 -21.63 -45.78 9.39
C LYS A 361 -23.02 -45.88 8.79
N LYS A 362 -23.75 -46.89 9.26
CA LYS A 362 -25.23 -46.88 9.24
C LYS A 362 -25.73 -46.04 10.39
#